data_AF-A0A821G5V4-F1
#
_entry.id   AF-A0A821G5V4-F1
#
_cell.length_a   1.000
_cell.length_b   1.000
_cell.length_c   1.000
_cell.angle_alpha   90.00
_cell.angle_beta   90.00
_cell.angle_gamma   90.00
#
_symmetry.space_group_name_H-M   'P 1'
#
loop_
_entity.id
_entity.type
_entity.pdbx_description
1 polymer ?
#
loop_
_entity_poly.entity_id
_entity_poly.type
_entity_poly.pdbx_seq_one_letter_code
_entity_poly.pdbx_strand_id
1 'polypeptide(L)'
;MNDILCIVKTTSQIKNGSWVRVEHGIYPDDLAKVEYCDMIQNMVTFKLIPRIDYTKKTAASGRAKRDNEYKKKIITMNNLSEDE
;
A
#
# COMPACT_ATOMS: atom_id res chain seq x y z
N MET A 1 -30.04 -5.29 37.13
CA MET A 1 -29.53 -6.21 36.08
C MET A 1 -29.91 -5.61 34.73
N ASN A 2 -29.24 -4.53 34.30
CA ASN A 2 -29.63 -3.72 33.12
C ASN A 2 -28.53 -3.66 32.04
N ASP A 3 -27.33 -4.19 32.33
CA ASP A 3 -26.18 -4.14 31.41
C ASP A 3 -26.37 -5.03 30.16
N ILE A 4 -27.39 -5.90 30.16
CA ILE A 4 -27.68 -6.85 29.08
C ILE A 4 -28.18 -6.14 27.81
N LEU A 5 -28.83 -4.98 27.94
CA LEU A 5 -29.37 -4.21 26.81
C LEU A 5 -28.55 -2.95 26.51
N CYS A 6 -27.36 -2.80 27.10
CA CYS A 6 -26.54 -1.62 26.90
C CYS A 6 -25.94 -1.61 25.48
N ILE A 7 -26.56 -0.84 24.58
CA ILE A 7 -26.01 -0.55 23.25
C ILE A 7 -25.04 0.62 23.39
N VAL A 8 -23.75 0.30 23.53
CA VAL A 8 -22.69 1.30 23.39
C VAL A 8 -22.66 1.69 21.91
N LYS A 9 -23.12 2.90 21.60
CA LYS A 9 -22.94 3.47 20.27
C LYS A 9 -21.46 3.79 20.12
N THR A 10 -20.69 2.83 19.60
CA THR A 10 -19.31 3.02 19.16
C THR A 10 -19.30 3.83 17.87
N THR A 11 -19.83 5.04 17.89
CA THR A 11 -19.61 5.99 16.80
C THR A 11 -18.21 6.57 17.02
N SER A 12 -17.20 5.95 16.40
CA SER A 12 -15.85 6.49 16.37
C SER A 12 -15.88 7.85 15.66
N GLN A 13 -15.93 8.93 16.44
CA GLN A 13 -15.88 10.30 15.92
C GLN A 13 -14.43 10.64 15.56
N ILE A 14 -13.93 10.06 14.47
CA ILE A 14 -12.67 10.46 13.86
C ILE A 14 -12.86 11.87 13.31
N LYS A 15 -12.15 12.83 13.89
CA LYS A 15 -12.21 14.24 13.51
C LYS A 15 -10.95 14.62 12.74
N ASN A 16 -11.07 15.53 11.79
CA ASN A 16 -9.90 16.07 11.12
C ASN A 16 -8.97 16.73 12.15
N GLY A 17 -7.67 16.42 12.05
CA GLY A 17 -6.65 16.85 13.00
C GLY A 17 -6.49 15.97 14.24
N SER A 18 -7.34 14.96 14.46
CA SER A 18 -7.12 13.99 15.53
C SER A 18 -5.92 13.08 15.24
N TRP A 19 -5.38 12.48 16.29
CA TRP A 19 -4.32 11.49 16.18
C TRP A 19 -4.92 10.09 16.23
N VAL A 20 -4.45 9.22 15.35
CA VAL A 20 -4.91 7.83 15.25
C VAL A 20 -3.69 6.90 15.18
N ARG A 21 -3.89 5.66 15.61
CA ARG A 21 -2.89 4.60 15.44
C ARG A 21 -3.26 3.76 14.23
N VAL A 22 -2.29 3.51 13.36
CA VAL A 22 -2.47 2.63 12.22
C VAL A 22 -2.43 1.17 12.71
N GLU A 23 -3.49 0.43 12.45
CA GLU A 23 -3.61 -0.96 12.91
C GLU A 23 -2.93 -1.94 11.96
N HIS A 24 -3.01 -1.70 10.64
CA HIS A 24 -2.60 -2.65 9.62
C HIS A 24 -1.81 -1.97 8.48
N GLY A 25 -0.94 -2.73 7.81
CA GLY A 25 -0.21 -2.30 6.60
C GLY A 25 1.29 -2.17 6.81
N ILE A 26 1.92 -1.22 6.09
CA ILE A 26 3.38 -0.97 6.14
C ILE A 26 3.78 -0.15 7.37
N TYR A 27 2.82 0.54 7.97
CA TYR A 27 3.00 1.44 9.10
C TYR A 27 2.25 0.96 10.35
N PRO A 28 2.35 -0.32 10.77
CA PRO A 28 1.63 -0.79 11.94
C PRO A 28 2.14 -0.08 13.20
N ASP A 29 1.21 0.19 14.12
CA ASP A 29 1.44 0.88 15.38
C ASP A 29 1.99 2.31 15.27
N ASP A 30 2.05 2.89 14.07
CA ASP A 30 2.48 4.28 13.91
C ASP A 30 1.41 5.28 14.34
N LEU A 31 1.87 6.38 14.93
CA LEU A 31 1.03 7.52 15.25
C LEU A 31 0.91 8.41 14.02
N ALA A 32 -0.32 8.62 13.56
CA ALA A 32 -0.62 9.44 12.39
C ALA A 32 -1.65 10.51 12.71
N LYS A 33 -1.56 11.65 12.01
CA LYS A 33 -2.53 12.75 12.15
C LYS A 33 -3.53 12.69 11.00
N VAL A 34 -4.82 12.70 11.32
CA VAL A 34 -5.91 12.71 10.33
C VAL A 34 -5.91 14.05 9.60
N GLU A 35 -5.79 14.04 8.27
CA GLU A 35 -5.94 15.22 7.43
C GLU A 35 -7.37 15.36 6.92
N TYR A 36 -7.91 14.28 6.37
CA TYR A 36 -9.24 14.25 5.79
C TYR A 36 -9.93 12.92 6.09
N CYS A 37 -11.21 13.00 6.46
CA CYS A 37 -12.06 11.85 6.73
C CYS A 37 -13.21 11.85 5.73
N ASP A 38 -13.28 10.82 4.89
CA ASP A 38 -14.40 10.57 4.00
C ASP A 38 -15.33 9.53 4.64
N MET A 39 -16.45 10.00 5.19
CA MET A 39 -17.45 9.16 5.83
C MET A 39 -18.31 8.38 4.84
N ILE A 40 -18.38 8.81 3.57
CA ILE A 40 -19.17 8.12 2.55
C ILE A 40 -18.40 6.89 2.07
N GLN A 41 -17.10 7.04 1.86
CA GLN A 41 -16.21 5.97 1.40
C GLN A 41 -15.59 5.15 2.54
N ASN A 42 -15.80 5.57 3.80
CA ASN A 42 -15.13 5.01 4.99
C ASN A 42 -13.60 5.00 4.83
N MET A 43 -13.05 6.04 4.22
CA MET A 43 -11.61 6.20 4.01
C MET A 43 -11.09 7.39 4.79
N VAL A 44 -9.91 7.23 5.38
CA VAL A 44 -9.24 8.30 6.13
C VAL A 44 -7.86 8.54 5.54
N THR A 45 -7.62 9.78 5.12
CA THR A 45 -6.30 10.25 4.70
C THR A 45 -5.59 10.83 5.91
N PHE A 46 -4.40 10.31 6.20
CA PHE A 46 -3.59 10.75 7.33
C PHE A 46 -2.15 11.05 6.92
N LYS A 47 -1.53 11.98 7.65
CA LYS A 47 -0.11 12.33 7.52
C LYS A 47 0.70 11.46 8.47
N LEU A 48 1.73 10.82 7.94
CA LEU A 48 2.64 9.92 8.64
C LEU A 48 4.10 10.21 8.27
N ILE A 49 5.03 9.75 9.12
CA ILE A 49 6.48 9.80 8.82
C ILE A 49 6.84 8.57 7.97
N PRO A 50 7.41 8.75 6.77
CA PRO A 50 7.70 7.63 5.88
C PRO A 50 8.85 6.76 6.42
N ARG A 51 8.69 5.44 6.30
CA ARG A 51 9.68 4.40 6.66
C ARG A 51 10.28 3.82 5.38
N ILE A 52 10.95 4.66 4.59
CA ILE A 52 11.47 4.31 3.26
C ILE A 52 12.99 4.20 3.32
N ASP A 53 13.51 3.01 3.03
CA ASP A 53 14.94 2.77 2.92
C ASP A 53 15.43 3.08 1.49
N TYR A 54 16.11 4.21 1.31
CA TYR A 54 16.68 4.61 0.02
C TYR A 54 17.92 3.81 -0.41
N THR A 55 18.51 3.05 0.52
CA THR A 55 19.70 2.22 0.27
C THR A 55 19.35 0.92 -0.44
N LYS A 56 18.12 0.44 -0.27
CA LYS A 56 17.62 -0.73 -0.98
C LYS A 56 17.22 -0.27 -2.38
N LYS A 57 17.99 -0.67 -3.40
CA LYS A 57 17.56 -0.55 -4.80
C LYS A 57 16.27 -1.36 -4.94
N THR A 58 15.12 -0.69 -4.82
CA THR A 58 13.82 -1.30 -5.03
C THR A 58 13.85 -2.02 -6.36
N ALA A 59 13.54 -3.32 -6.36
CA ALA A 59 13.60 -4.19 -7.54
C ALA A 59 12.66 -3.77 -8.69
N ALA A 60 12.09 -2.56 -8.65
CA ALA A 60 11.50 -1.89 -9.81
C ALA A 60 12.53 -1.66 -10.93
N SER A 61 13.82 -1.49 -10.62
CA SER A 61 14.89 -1.53 -11.65
C SER A 61 15.16 -2.97 -12.16
N GLY A 62 14.79 -4.00 -11.41
CA GLY A 62 14.96 -5.41 -11.76
C GLY A 62 13.78 -6.06 -12.51
N ARG A 63 12.58 -5.47 -12.47
CA ARG A 63 11.44 -5.93 -13.29
C ARG A 63 11.67 -5.62 -14.78
N ALA A 64 12.17 -4.42 -15.09
CA ALA A 64 12.50 -4.02 -16.46
C ALA A 64 13.59 -4.89 -17.12
N LYS A 65 14.50 -5.50 -16.34
CA LYS A 65 15.54 -6.40 -16.89
C LYS A 65 14.99 -7.78 -17.27
N ARG A 66 14.10 -8.36 -16.46
CA ARG A 66 13.50 -9.68 -16.77
C ARG A 66 12.67 -9.63 -18.05
N ASP A 67 11.83 -8.62 -18.22
CA ASP A 67 10.98 -8.51 -19.41
C ASP A 67 11.78 -8.32 -20.71
N ASN A 68 12.95 -7.69 -20.63
CA ASN A 68 13.84 -7.48 -21.78
C ASN A 68 14.66 -8.74 -22.13
N GLU A 69 15.02 -9.54 -21.14
CA GLU A 69 15.73 -10.81 -21.33
C GLU A 69 14.83 -11.88 -21.98
N TYR A 70 13.57 -12.00 -21.53
CA TYR A 70 12.58 -12.88 -22.17
C TYR A 70 12.31 -12.45 -23.64
N LYS A 71 12.19 -11.15 -23.92
CA LYS A 71 11.99 -10.65 -25.30
C LYS A 71 13.20 -10.91 -26.21
N LYS A 72 14.43 -10.72 -25.72
CA LYS A 72 15.64 -11.03 -26.49
C LYS A 72 15.75 -12.50 -26.83
N LYS A 73 15.46 -13.40 -25.88
CA LYS A 73 15.53 -14.86 -26.07
C LYS A 73 14.51 -15.36 -27.10
N ILE A 74 13.32 -14.74 -27.16
CA ILE A 74 12.28 -15.05 -28.16
C ILE A 74 12.73 -14.63 -29.57
N ILE A 75 13.35 -13.46 -29.73
CA ILE A 75 13.79 -12.97 -31.04
C ILE A 75 14.95 -13.81 -31.60
N THR A 76 15.86 -14.30 -30.74
CA THR A 76 17.01 -15.10 -31.21
C THR A 76 16.60 -16.49 -31.71
N MET A 77 15.48 -17.03 -31.24
CA MET A 77 15.01 -18.36 -31.66
C MET A 77 14.21 -18.36 -32.96
N ASN A 78 13.77 -17.21 -33.46
CA ASN A 78 12.95 -17.12 -34.67
C ASN A 78 13.77 -16.86 -35.96
N ASN A 79 15.07 -16.57 -35.86
CA ASN A 79 15.92 -16.24 -37.01
C ASN A 79 16.97 -17.34 -37.30
N LEU A 80 16.67 -18.60 -36.99
CA LEU A 80 17.59 -19.72 -37.22
C LEU A 80 17.09 -20.74 -38.25
N SER A 81 16.15 -20.37 -39.10
CA SER A 81 15.67 -21.21 -40.19
C SER A 81 15.25 -20.35 -41.36
N GLU A 82 16.18 -20.02 -42.25
CA GLU A 82 15.94 -19.60 -43.65
C GLU A 82 17.31 -19.23 -44.27
N ASP A 83 18.21 -20.22 -44.38
CA ASP A 83 19.40 -20.14 -45.21
C ASP A 83 19.70 -21.57 -45.74
N GLU A 84 18.91 -22.02 -46.72
CA GLU A 84 19.25 -23.05 -47.72
C GLU A 84 18.77 -22.59 -49.10
#